data_AF-A0A4Y2QJM5-F1
#
_entry.id   AF-A0A4Y2QJM5-F1
#
_cell.length_a   1.000
_cell.length_b   1.000
_cell.length_c   1.000
_cell.angle_alpha   90.00
_cell.angle_beta   90.00
_cell.angle_gamma   90.00
#
_symmetry.space_group_name_H-M   'P 1'
#
loop_
_entity.id
_entity.type
_entity.pdbx_description
1 polymer ?
#
loop_
_entity_poly.entity_id
_entity_poly.type
_entity_poly.pdbx_seq_one_letter_code
_entity_poly.pdbx_strand_id
1 'polypeptide(L)'
;MKSSIESYSGNFIFLCPWIRTLIGIASTLSGLTGFITPMIVGALTDKKPTFGQWRIIFAMTIVLLIASAIVYQLFATADKQNWEEECHTKRSSRYRSYLNRIFRIRTKETEKDLEKNE
;
A
#
# COMPACT_ATOMS: atom_id res chain seq x y z
N MET A 1 -19.80 0.98 -10.05
CA MET A 1 -19.47 1.34 -8.65
C MET A 1 -18.21 0.67 -8.10
N LYS A 2 -17.74 -0.47 -8.65
CA LYS A 2 -16.48 -1.14 -8.25
C LYS A 2 -15.20 -0.37 -8.62
N SER A 3 -15.21 0.45 -9.67
CA SER A 3 -14.03 1.18 -10.17
C SER A 3 -13.65 2.43 -9.35
N SER A 4 -14.58 3.00 -8.59
CA SER A 4 -14.37 4.24 -7.83
C SER A 4 -13.59 4.00 -6.53
N ILE A 5 -13.76 2.84 -5.92
CA ILE A 5 -13.15 2.46 -4.63
C ILE A 5 -11.69 2.01 -4.87
N GLU A 6 -11.44 1.30 -5.97
CA GLU A 6 -10.08 0.92 -6.40
C GLU A 6 -9.21 2.14 -6.74
N SER A 7 -9.83 3.21 -7.25
CA SER A 7 -9.12 4.45 -7.56
C SER A 7 -8.54 5.12 -6.31
N TYR A 8 -9.21 5.11 -5.15
CA TYR A 8 -8.71 5.82 -3.96
C TYR A 8 -7.49 5.16 -3.32
N SER A 9 -7.45 3.83 -3.19
CA SER A 9 -6.29 3.11 -2.66
C SER A 9 -5.16 2.98 -3.67
N GLY A 10 -5.44 2.90 -4.98
CA GLY A 10 -4.41 2.85 -6.02
C GLY A 10 -3.70 4.19 -6.24
N ASN A 11 -4.41 5.31 -6.07
CA ASN A 11 -3.90 6.62 -6.48
C ASN A 11 -2.61 7.03 -5.75
N PHE A 12 -2.45 6.80 -4.45
CA PHE A 12 -1.25 7.24 -3.73
C PHE A 12 0.01 6.43 -4.12
N ILE A 13 -0.16 5.12 -4.40
CA ILE A 13 0.92 4.21 -4.78
C ILE A 13 1.56 4.63 -6.11
N PHE A 14 0.77 5.13 -7.06
CA PHE A 14 1.29 5.59 -8.36
C PHE A 14 1.82 7.03 -8.35
N LEU A 15 1.55 7.80 -7.28
CA LEU A 15 1.95 9.21 -7.20
C LEU A 15 3.36 9.37 -6.61
N CYS A 16 3.78 8.48 -5.71
CA CYS A 16 5.04 8.65 -4.99
C CYS A 16 6.13 7.71 -5.54
N PRO A 17 7.36 8.20 -5.86
CA PRO A 17 8.40 7.39 -6.50
C PRO A 17 8.84 6.16 -5.70
N TRP A 18 8.94 6.30 -4.37
CA TRP A 18 9.55 5.30 -3.48
C TRP A 18 8.55 4.29 -2.90
N ILE A 19 7.27 4.66 -2.80
CA ILE A 19 6.22 3.80 -2.22
C ILE A 19 6.10 2.49 -3.00
N ARG A 20 6.24 2.52 -4.33
CA ARG A 20 6.17 1.33 -5.18
C ARG A 20 7.26 0.31 -4.86
N THR A 21 8.49 0.79 -4.65
CA THR A 21 9.64 -0.07 -4.31
C THR A 21 9.51 -0.63 -2.90
N LEU A 22 9.08 0.19 -1.94
CA LEU A 22 8.85 -0.25 -0.54
C LEU A 22 7.77 -1.33 -0.46
N ILE A 23 6.65 -1.16 -1.17
CA ILE A 23 5.58 -2.17 -1.24
C ILE A 23 6.09 -3.46 -1.89
N GLY A 24 6.94 -3.35 -2.92
CA GLY A 24 7.58 -4.49 -3.56
C GLY A 24 8.43 -5.30 -2.57
N ILE A 25 9.31 -4.62 -1.83
CA ILE A 25 10.18 -5.26 -0.81
C ILE A 25 9.34 -5.86 0.33
N ALA A 26 8.31 -5.16 0.79
CA ALA A 26 7.42 -5.70 1.83
C ALA A 26 6.72 -7.00 1.36
N SER A 27 6.31 -7.05 0.09
CA SER A 27 5.68 -8.22 -0.51
C SER A 27 6.65 -9.40 -0.64
N THR A 28 7.91 -9.15 -1.02
CA THR A 28 8.91 -10.22 -1.08
C THR A 28 9.24 -10.77 0.30
N LEU A 29 9.39 -9.92 1.32
CA LEU A 29 9.59 -10.35 2.70
C LEU A 29 8.40 -11.18 3.22
N SER A 30 7.17 -10.77 2.90
CA SER A 30 5.97 -11.54 3.24
C SER A 30 5.95 -12.90 2.53
N GLY A 31 6.34 -12.96 1.26
CA GLY A 31 6.43 -14.21 0.50
C GLY A 31 7.50 -15.16 1.05
N LEU A 32 8.68 -14.64 1.39
CA LEU A 32 9.75 -15.42 2.02
C LEU A 32 9.31 -15.98 3.38
N THR A 33 8.64 -15.17 4.20
CA THR A 33 8.09 -15.60 5.47
C THR A 33 7.05 -16.71 5.28
N GLY A 34 6.19 -16.57 4.26
CA GLY A 34 5.20 -17.58 3.89
C GLY A 34 5.81 -18.91 3.42
N PHE A 35 7.03 -18.89 2.86
CA PHE A 35 7.76 -20.09 2.46
C PHE A 35 8.53 -20.73 3.63
N ILE A 36 9.17 -19.92 4.47
CA ILE A 36 9.98 -20.38 5.61
C ILE A 36 9.10 -21.01 6.70
N THR A 37 7.90 -20.45 6.93
CA THR A 37 6.98 -20.92 7.97
C THR A 37 6.60 -22.41 7.85
N PRO A 38 6.08 -22.90 6.70
CA PRO A 38 5.75 -24.32 6.55
C PRO A 38 6.97 -25.23 6.57
N MET A 39 8.15 -24.75 6.17
CA MET A 39 9.40 -25.54 6.26
C MET A 39 9.78 -25.81 7.72
N ILE A 40 9.67 -24.79 8.59
CA ILE A 40 9.91 -24.93 10.03
C ILE A 40 8.85 -25.84 10.67
N VAL A 41 7.57 -25.62 10.33
CA VAL A 41 6.46 -26.43 10.86
C VAL A 41 6.59 -27.89 10.43
N GLY A 42 7.00 -28.15 9.19
CA GLY A 42 7.25 -29.51 8.67
C GLY A 42 8.35 -30.23 9.45
N ALA A 43 9.52 -29.59 9.62
CA ALA A 43 10.63 -30.16 10.37
C ALA A 43 10.30 -30.45 11.85
N LEU A 44 9.41 -29.66 12.47
CA LEU A 44 8.93 -29.91 13.83
C LEU A 44 7.91 -31.07 13.90
N THR A 45 7.12 -31.28 12.84
CA THR A 45 6.00 -32.25 12.82
C THR A 45 6.43 -33.65 12.37
N ASP A 46 7.54 -33.79 11.64
CA ASP A 46 8.04 -35.07 11.10
C ASP A 46 8.27 -36.17 12.15
N LYS A 47 8.46 -35.81 13.43
CA LYS A 47 8.83 -36.78 14.48
C LYS A 47 7.65 -37.45 15.20
N LYS A 48 6.40 -36.98 15.02
CA LYS A 48 5.09 -37.59 15.42
C LYS A 48 4.04 -36.48 15.62
N PRO A 49 3.09 -36.26 14.69
CA PRO A 49 2.06 -35.23 14.81
C PRO A 49 1.15 -35.51 16.02
N THR A 50 1.49 -34.91 17.15
CA THR A 50 0.78 -35.07 18.42
C THR A 50 0.32 -33.71 18.91
N PHE A 51 -0.78 -33.66 19.66
CA PHE A 51 -1.33 -32.40 20.21
C PHE A 51 -0.30 -31.55 20.98
N GLY A 52 0.72 -32.20 21.57
CA GLY A 52 1.84 -31.50 22.23
C GLY A 52 2.69 -30.65 21.29
N GLN A 53 2.95 -31.09 20.06
CA GLN A 53 3.76 -30.35 19.09
C GLN A 53 3.06 -29.10 18.57
N TRP A 54 1.74 -29.17 18.35
CA TRP A 54 0.93 -28.00 17.99
C TRP A 54 1.01 -26.89 19.04
N ARG A 55 1.02 -27.26 20.33
CA ARG A 55 1.19 -26.31 21.43
C ARG A 55 2.55 -25.60 21.39
N ILE A 56 3.60 -26.30 20.95
CA ILE A 56 4.94 -25.74 20.75
C ILE A 56 4.93 -24.77 19.55
N ILE A 57 4.29 -25.13 18.45
CA ILE A 57 4.16 -24.26 17.27
C ILE A 57 3.44 -22.96 17.64
N PHE A 58 2.31 -23.05 18.34
CA PHE A 58 1.58 -21.85 18.78
C PHE A 58 2.39 -20.99 19.76
N ALA A 59 3.10 -21.61 20.71
CA ALA A 59 4.00 -20.88 21.61
C ALA A 59 5.11 -20.16 20.83
N MET A 60 5.71 -20.81 19.83
CA MET A 60 6.72 -20.20 18.95
C MET A 60 6.15 -19.04 18.13
N THR A 61 4.93 -19.15 17.60
CA THR A 61 4.29 -18.04 16.87
C THR A 61 4.05 -16.83 17.77
N ILE A 62 3.66 -17.04 19.03
CA ILE A 62 3.47 -15.94 20.00
C ILE A 62 4.80 -15.25 20.27
N VAL A 63 5.89 -16.02 20.49
CA VAL A 63 7.23 -15.46 20.71
C VAL A 63 7.70 -14.66 19.51
N LEU A 64 7.50 -15.16 18.28
CA LEU A 64 7.86 -14.46 17.04
C LEU A 64 7.08 -13.15 16.86
N LEU A 65 5.78 -13.14 17.20
CA LEU A 65 4.95 -11.94 17.15
C LEU A 65 5.37 -10.89 18.17
N ILE A 66 5.72 -11.31 19.40
CA ILE A 66 6.23 -10.39 20.43
C ILE A 66 7.59 -9.83 20.00
N ALA A 67 8.49 -10.68 19.48
CA ALA A 67 9.80 -10.24 19.00
C ALA A 67 9.69 -9.23 17.85
N SER A 68 8.81 -9.47 16.87
CA SER A 68 8.58 -8.54 15.77
C SER A 68 7.96 -7.23 16.24
N ALA A 69 7.05 -7.26 17.23
CA ALA A 69 6.50 -6.05 17.84
C ALA A 69 7.57 -5.23 18.57
N ILE A 70 8.50 -5.87 19.28
CA ILE A 70 9.62 -5.17 19.94
C ILE A 70 10.53 -4.52 18.90
N VAL A 71 10.90 -5.24 17.84
CA VAL A 71 11.72 -4.69 16.75
C VAL A 71 10.99 -3.51 16.10
N TYR A 72 9.70 -3.64 15.81
CA TYR A 72 8.91 -2.54 15.27
C TYR A 72 8.94 -1.34 16.22
N GLN A 73 8.73 -1.52 17.52
CA GLN A 73 8.72 -0.43 18.49
C GLN A 73 10.08 0.28 18.61
N LEU A 74 11.20 -0.44 18.43
CA LEU A 74 12.54 0.14 18.50
C LEU A 74 12.94 0.93 17.25
N PHE A 75 12.49 0.50 16.08
CA PHE A 75 12.90 1.06 14.79
C PHE A 75 11.83 1.92 14.09
N ALA A 76 10.57 1.83 14.52
CA ALA A 76 9.51 2.64 13.94
C ALA A 76 9.68 4.11 14.32
N THR A 77 9.75 4.96 13.31
CA THR A 77 9.68 6.41 13.44
C THR A 77 8.32 6.89 12.94
N ALA A 78 7.66 7.73 13.73
CA ALA A 78 6.34 8.28 13.41
C ALA A 78 6.41 9.62 12.64
N ASP A 79 7.61 10.05 12.25
CA ASP A 79 7.77 11.31 11.52
C ASP A 79 7.23 11.22 10.10
N LYS A 80 6.62 12.32 9.67
CA LYS A 80 6.19 12.52 8.28
C LYS A 80 7.40 12.41 7.38
N GLN A 81 7.32 11.49 6.42
CA GLN A 81 8.41 11.23 5.51
C GLN A 81 8.44 12.31 4.44
N ASN A 82 9.61 12.90 4.19
CA ASN A 82 9.83 14.03 3.28
C ASN A 82 9.25 13.85 1.86
N TRP A 83 9.16 12.61 1.36
CA TRP A 83 8.55 12.30 0.07
C TRP A 83 7.04 12.51 0.01
N GLU A 84 6.35 12.63 1.14
CA GLU A 84 4.92 12.93 1.21
C GLU A 84 4.63 14.31 0.60
N GLU A 85 5.48 15.31 0.88
CA GLU A 85 5.32 16.69 0.39
C GLU A 85 5.53 16.80 -1.13
N GLU A 86 6.54 16.12 -1.66
CA GLU A 86 6.79 16.04 -3.11
C GLU A 86 5.60 15.42 -3.85
N CYS A 87 5.02 14.38 -3.25
CA CYS A 87 3.93 13.63 -3.82
C CYS A 87 2.62 14.43 -3.81
N HIS A 88 2.37 15.19 -2.74
CA HIS A 88 1.24 16.11 -2.63
C HIS A 88 1.33 17.24 -3.67
N THR A 89 2.54 17.75 -3.91
CA THR A 89 2.82 18.82 -4.88
C THR A 89 2.56 18.38 -6.33
N LYS A 90 3.03 17.18 -6.72
CA LYS A 90 2.79 16.63 -8.07
C LYS A 90 1.30 16.39 -8.35
N ARG A 91 0.54 15.94 -7.34
CA ARG A 91 -0.90 15.72 -7.45
C ARG A 91 -1.66 17.03 -7.68
N SER A 92 -1.38 18.05 -6.86
CA SER A 92 -1.94 19.41 -6.96
C SER A 92 -1.71 20.01 -8.36
N SER A 93 -0.46 19.96 -8.84
CA SER A 93 -0.06 20.51 -10.13
C SER A 93 -0.79 19.82 -11.29
N ARG A 94 -0.89 18.48 -11.24
CA ARG A 94 -1.60 17.70 -12.26
C ARG A 94 -3.09 18.01 -12.25
N TYR A 95 -3.73 18.10 -11.09
CA TYR A 95 -5.15 18.45 -10.96
C TYR A 95 -5.45 19.86 -11.48
N ARG A 96 -4.59 20.84 -11.18
CA ARG A 96 -4.68 22.21 -11.72
C ARG A 96 -4.70 22.21 -13.25
N SER A 97 -3.84 21.41 -13.88
CA SER A 97 -3.79 21.26 -15.34
C SER A 97 -5.04 20.59 -15.92
N TYR A 98 -5.60 19.59 -15.24
CA TYR A 98 -6.88 18.98 -15.63
C TYR A 98 -8.03 19.98 -15.52
N LEU A 99 -8.12 20.72 -14.42
CA LEU A 99 -9.13 21.76 -14.24
C LEU A 99 -9.01 22.83 -15.32
N ASN A 100 -7.81 23.35 -15.57
CA ASN A 100 -7.59 24.34 -16.63
C ASN A 100 -8.05 23.82 -18.00
N ARG A 101 -7.91 22.53 -18.28
CA ARG A 101 -8.40 21.92 -19.53
C ARG A 101 -9.93 21.85 -19.58
N ILE A 102 -10.57 21.44 -18.49
CA ILE A 102 -12.04 21.37 -18.40
C ILE A 102 -12.66 22.78 -18.47
N PHE A 103 -12.08 23.74 -17.76
CA PHE A 103 -12.52 25.14 -17.81
C PHE A 103 -12.47 25.67 -19.25
N ARG A 104 -11.37 25.45 -19.99
CA ARG A 104 -11.27 25.85 -21.40
C ARG A 104 -12.28 25.15 -22.33
N ILE A 105 -12.64 23.90 -22.04
CA ILE A 105 -13.65 23.19 -22.84
C ILE A 105 -15.02 23.78 -22.55
N ARG A 106 -15.35 23.99 -21.28
CA ARG A 106 -16.62 24.57 -20.86
C ARG A 106 -16.81 25.99 -21.39
N THR A 107 -15.78 26.82 -21.39
CA THR A 107 -15.88 28.17 -21.97
C THR A 107 -16.19 28.12 -23.47
N LYS A 108 -15.55 27.22 -24.23
CA LYS A 108 -15.83 27.04 -25.66
C LYS A 108 -17.23 26.50 -25.94
N GLU A 109 -17.75 25.67 -25.04
CA GLU A 109 -19.11 25.15 -25.13
C GLU A 109 -20.12 26.27 -24.86
N THR A 110 -19.85 27.11 -23.85
CA THR A 110 -20.66 28.28 -23.51
C THR A 110 -20.72 29.30 -24.66
N GLU A 111 -19.60 29.54 -25.36
CA GLU A 111 -19.55 30.43 -26.53
C GLU A 111 -20.37 29.88 -27.72
N LYS A 112 -20.30 28.57 -27.98
CA LYS A 112 -21.08 27.93 -29.05
C LYS A 112 -22.58 27.92 -28.79
N ASP A 113 -22.98 27.79 -27.54
CA ASP A 113 -24.38 27.83 -27.15
C ASP A 113 -24.98 29.24 -27.29
N LEU A 114 -24.15 30.29 -27.17
CA LEU A 114 -24.56 31.67 -27.40
C LEU A 114 -24.75 31.96 -28.90
N GLU A 115 -23.82 31.54 -29.77
CA GLU A 115 -23.93 31.75 -31.22
C GLU A 115 -25.10 31.00 -31.87
N LYS A 116 -25.62 29.93 -31.26
CA LYS A 116 -26.74 29.15 -31.79
C LYS A 116 -28.12 29.69 -31.39
N ASN A 117 -28.16 30.58 -30.41
CA ASN A 117 -29.39 31.20 -29.89
C ASN A 117 -29.61 32.63 -30.43
N GLU A 118 -28.70 33.11 -31.29
CA GLU A 118 -28.83 34.31 -32.12
C GLU A 118 -29.17 33.91 -33.56
#